data_AF-W1RWK3-F1
#
_entry.id   AF-W1RWK3-F1
#
_cell.length_a   1.000
_cell.length_b   1.000
_cell.length_c   1.000
_cell.angle_alpha   90.00
_cell.angle_beta   90.00
_cell.angle_gamma   90.00
#
_symmetry.space_group_name_H-M   'P 1'
#
loop_
_entity.id
_entity.type
_entity.pdbx_description
1 polymer ?
#
loop_
_entity_poly.entity_id
_entity_poly.type
_entity_poly.pdbx_seq_one_letter_code
_entity_poly.pdbx_strand_id
1 'polypeptide(L)'
;MTRPTPDHELPDREREDNSEQAEAGSQAQDVAADAATRTVDLSEDSERGGRPNPAQIIPDDTEDLVEKMNAMDQSGRIDMDAFTGEPQMDDEEDVLGDTEDADEEDGLP
;
A
#
# COMPACT_ATOMS: atom_id res chain seq x y z
N MET A 1 13.66 -10.13 -63.03
CA MET A 1 13.19 -11.25 -62.19
C MET A 1 12.60 -10.68 -60.91
N THR A 2 11.27 -10.64 -60.79
CA THR A 2 10.58 -10.21 -59.57
C THR A 2 10.29 -11.45 -58.74
N ARG A 3 10.88 -11.56 -57.54
CA ARG A 3 10.50 -12.58 -56.55
C ARG A 3 9.13 -12.19 -55.97
N PRO A 4 8.16 -13.11 -55.90
CA PRO A 4 6.92 -12.84 -55.19
C PRO A 4 7.07 -13.16 -53.69
N THR A 5 6.16 -12.55 -52.92
CA THR A 5 5.62 -12.90 -51.57
C THR A 5 6.45 -12.59 -50.31
N PRO A 6 5.78 -12.37 -49.14
CA PRO A 6 4.34 -12.57 -48.87
C PRO A 6 3.61 -11.32 -48.35
N ASP A 7 2.40 -11.09 -48.87
CA ASP A 7 1.31 -10.55 -48.06
C ASP A 7 1.07 -11.53 -46.91
N HIS A 8 1.73 -11.28 -45.78
CA HIS A 8 1.26 -11.81 -44.52
C HIS A 8 0.20 -10.84 -44.00
N GLU A 9 -0.93 -10.76 -44.72
CA GLU A 9 -2.19 -10.59 -44.01
C GLU A 9 -2.24 -11.79 -43.07
N LEU A 10 -1.86 -11.54 -41.80
CA LEU A 10 -2.21 -12.44 -40.72
C LEU A 10 -3.66 -12.81 -41.00
N PRO A 11 -4.02 -14.10 -41.10
CA PRO A 11 -5.41 -14.45 -41.30
C PRO A 11 -6.22 -13.68 -40.28
N ASP A 12 -7.43 -13.28 -40.63
CA ASP A 12 -8.48 -13.03 -39.64
C ASP A 12 -8.63 -14.34 -38.84
N ARG A 13 -7.64 -14.67 -37.99
CA ARG A 13 -7.89 -15.27 -36.70
C ARG A 13 -8.85 -14.25 -36.16
N GLU A 14 -10.14 -14.60 -36.23
CA GLU A 14 -11.18 -14.04 -35.39
C GLU A 14 -10.44 -13.52 -34.17
N ARG A 15 -10.30 -12.19 -34.04
CA ARG A 15 -9.70 -11.64 -32.83
C ARG A 15 -10.44 -12.37 -31.74
N GLU A 16 -9.77 -13.24 -30.99
CA GLU A 16 -10.47 -14.04 -30.00
C GLU A 16 -11.01 -13.01 -29.01
N ASP A 17 -12.28 -12.68 -29.22
CA ASP A 17 -12.94 -11.57 -28.58
C ASP A 17 -13.34 -12.11 -27.23
N ASN A 18 -12.35 -12.15 -26.34
CA ASN A 18 -12.57 -12.61 -25.00
C ASN A 18 -13.47 -11.56 -24.33
N SER A 19 -14.71 -11.95 -24.07
CA SER A 19 -15.68 -11.10 -23.39
C SER A 19 -15.17 -10.57 -22.04
N GLU A 20 -14.26 -11.29 -21.39
CA GLU A 20 -13.59 -10.85 -20.15
C GLU A 20 -12.55 -9.74 -20.40
N GLN A 21 -11.95 -9.67 -21.59
CA GLN A 21 -11.03 -8.59 -21.99
C GLN A 21 -11.77 -7.36 -22.52
N ALA A 22 -12.98 -7.56 -23.08
CA ALA A 22 -13.86 -6.49 -23.53
C ALA A 22 -14.78 -5.96 -22.42
N GLU A 23 -14.71 -6.53 -21.21
CA GLU A 23 -15.53 -6.11 -20.08
C GLU A 23 -15.14 -4.71 -19.62
N ALA A 24 -16.09 -3.78 -19.70
CA ALA A 24 -15.93 -2.41 -19.23
C ALA A 24 -16.22 -2.29 -17.73
N GLY A 25 -15.49 -1.43 -17.02
CA GLY A 25 -15.70 -1.14 -15.61
C GLY A 25 -14.89 -2.01 -14.65
N SER A 26 -14.36 -3.15 -15.10
CA SER A 26 -13.44 -4.01 -14.32
C SER A 26 -11.97 -3.78 -14.66
N GLN A 27 -11.68 -3.09 -15.77
CA GLN A 27 -10.32 -2.79 -16.18
C GLN A 27 -9.66 -1.76 -15.24
N ALA A 28 -8.34 -1.85 -15.08
CA ALA A 28 -7.60 -0.99 -14.17
C ALA A 28 -7.82 0.52 -14.45
N GLN A 29 -7.89 0.91 -15.72
CA GLN A 29 -8.16 2.30 -16.10
C GLN A 29 -9.57 2.77 -15.74
N ASP A 30 -10.57 1.88 -15.82
CA ASP A 30 -11.96 2.21 -15.52
C ASP A 30 -12.14 2.36 -14.00
N VAL A 31 -11.53 1.44 -13.22
CA VAL A 31 -11.51 1.51 -11.76
C VAL A 31 -10.78 2.77 -11.27
N ALA A 32 -9.64 3.10 -11.88
CA ALA A 32 -8.89 4.30 -11.53
C ALA A 32 -9.67 5.59 -11.87
N ALA A 33 -10.34 5.63 -13.02
CA ALA A 33 -11.17 6.76 -13.42
C ALA A 33 -12.39 6.92 -12.49
N ASP A 34 -13.07 5.82 -12.13
CA ASP A 34 -14.16 5.83 -11.17
C ASP A 34 -13.69 6.34 -9.80
N ALA A 35 -12.59 5.79 -9.28
CA ALA A 35 -12.00 6.22 -8.01
C ALA A 35 -11.58 7.70 -8.00
N ALA A 36 -11.05 8.22 -9.11
CA ALA A 36 -10.67 9.62 -9.22
C ALA A 36 -11.87 10.58 -9.21
N THR A 37 -13.03 10.14 -9.69
CA THR A 37 -14.28 10.93 -9.67
C THR A 37 -15.13 10.70 -8.42
N ARG A 38 -14.84 9.63 -7.68
CA ARG A 38 -15.46 9.32 -6.40
C ARG A 38 -15.08 10.40 -5.40
N THR A 39 -16.05 11.25 -5.03
CA THR A 39 -15.89 12.15 -3.89
C THR A 39 -15.94 11.32 -2.62
N VAL A 40 -14.77 10.92 -2.13
CA VAL A 40 -14.58 10.52 -0.74
C VAL A 40 -14.15 11.76 0.02
N ASP A 41 -14.94 12.16 1.01
CA ASP A 41 -14.54 13.21 1.93
C ASP A 41 -13.46 12.62 2.85
N LEU A 42 -12.19 12.87 2.51
CA LEU A 42 -11.04 12.42 3.29
C LEU A 42 -10.83 13.27 4.55
N SER A 43 -11.63 14.33 4.73
CA SER A 43 -11.59 15.23 5.88
C SER A 43 -12.61 14.89 6.96
N GLU A 44 -13.43 13.84 6.78
CA GLU A 44 -14.31 13.39 7.86
C GLU A 44 -13.47 12.76 8.98
N ASP A 45 -13.83 13.09 10.23
CA ASP A 45 -13.27 12.45 11.41
C ASP A 45 -13.46 10.93 11.32
N SER A 46 -12.49 10.19 11.82
CA SER A 46 -12.57 8.73 11.79
C SER A 46 -13.78 8.24 12.58
N GLU A 47 -14.66 7.48 11.92
CA GLU A 47 -15.80 6.86 12.58
C GLU A 47 -15.36 5.62 13.35
N ARG A 48 -15.18 5.77 14.67
CA ARG A 48 -14.92 4.62 15.55
C ARG A 48 -16.14 3.69 15.56
N GLY A 49 -16.03 2.55 14.91
CA GLY A 49 -17.18 1.69 14.61
C GLY A 49 -17.80 1.04 15.85
N GLY A 50 -19.14 1.00 15.89
CA GLY A 50 -19.89 -0.01 16.63
C GLY A 50 -20.64 0.45 17.89
N ARG A 51 -21.53 -0.43 18.36
CA ARG A 51 -22.18 -0.33 19.68
C ARG A 51 -21.28 -1.05 20.67
N PRO A 52 -21.17 -0.62 21.94
CA PRO A 52 -20.33 -1.29 22.93
C PRO A 52 -20.63 -2.79 22.94
N ASN A 53 -19.63 -3.58 22.54
CA ASN A 53 -19.73 -5.02 22.40
C ASN A 53 -18.93 -5.66 23.54
N PRO A 54 -19.56 -6.45 24.44
CA PRO A 54 -18.85 -7.08 25.54
C PRO A 54 -17.80 -8.12 25.10
N ALA A 55 -17.78 -8.52 23.83
CA ALA A 55 -16.76 -9.38 23.24
C ALA A 55 -15.69 -8.60 22.43
N GLN A 56 -15.67 -7.27 22.53
CA GLN A 56 -14.70 -6.44 21.84
C GLN A 56 -13.30 -6.66 22.42
N ILE A 57 -12.34 -6.95 21.54
CA ILE A 57 -10.94 -7.17 21.91
C ILE A 57 -10.17 -5.85 21.95
N ILE A 58 -10.48 -4.92 21.04
CA ILE A 58 -9.85 -3.61 20.94
C ILE A 58 -10.73 -2.59 21.66
N PRO A 59 -10.26 -1.98 22.77
CA PRO A 59 -11.03 -0.99 23.50
C PRO A 59 -11.50 0.18 22.62
N ASP A 60 -12.71 0.67 22.91
CA ASP A 60 -13.30 1.85 22.26
C ASP A 60 -12.49 3.14 22.46
N ASP A 61 -11.45 3.17 23.31
CA ASP A 61 -10.53 4.31 23.51
C ASP A 61 -9.22 4.19 22.72
N THR A 62 -9.00 3.08 22.01
CA THR A 62 -7.80 2.88 21.18
C THR A 62 -7.86 3.76 19.94
N GLU A 63 -6.76 4.45 19.64
CA GLU A 63 -6.62 5.23 18.42
C GLU A 63 -6.63 4.32 17.18
N ASP A 64 -7.38 4.70 16.16
CA ASP A 64 -7.33 4.01 14.86
C ASP A 64 -6.24 4.57 13.94
N LEU A 65 -6.17 4.04 12.71
CA LEU A 65 -5.13 4.40 11.75
C LEU A 65 -5.19 5.88 11.37
N VAL A 66 -6.39 6.43 11.15
CA VAL A 66 -6.57 7.81 10.68
C VAL A 66 -6.28 8.77 11.84
N GLU A 67 -6.77 8.45 13.03
CA GLU A 67 -6.48 9.21 14.25
C GLU A 67 -4.96 9.25 14.53
N LYS A 68 -4.28 8.10 14.40
CA LYS A 68 -2.82 8.02 14.55
C LYS A 68 -2.08 8.82 13.47
N MET A 69 -2.54 8.79 12.22
CA MET A 69 -1.96 9.60 11.14
C MET A 69 -2.12 11.09 11.38
N ASN A 70 -3.30 11.53 11.83
CA ASN A 70 -3.55 12.93 12.18
C ASN A 70 -2.69 13.38 13.37
N ALA A 71 -2.50 12.52 14.37
CA ALA A 71 -1.60 12.78 15.49
C ALA A 71 -0.14 12.94 15.04
N MET A 72 0.33 12.12 14.10
CA MET A 72 1.66 12.26 13.50
C MET A 72 1.81 13.58 12.73
N ASP A 73 0.83 13.94 11.91
CA ASP A 73 0.85 15.20 11.15
C ASP A 73 0.88 16.42 12.07
N GLN A 74 0.02 16.42 13.11
CA GLN A 74 -0.04 17.52 14.06
C GLN A 74 1.21 17.64 14.94
N SER A 75 1.83 16.51 15.30
CA SER A 75 3.05 16.51 16.13
C SER A 75 4.34 16.71 15.34
N GLY A 76 4.32 16.47 14.02
CA GLY A 76 5.49 16.44 13.16
C GLY A 76 6.48 15.31 13.49
N ARG A 77 6.06 14.31 14.28
CA ARG A 77 6.86 13.14 14.65
C ARG A 77 6.20 11.90 14.09
N ILE A 78 6.99 11.08 13.38
CA ILE A 78 6.56 9.78 12.88
C ILE A 78 6.77 8.76 13.99
N ASP A 79 5.80 7.89 14.16
CA ASP A 79 5.94 6.72 15.02
C ASP A 79 6.93 5.72 14.41
N MET A 80 8.07 5.55 15.06
CA MET A 80 9.10 4.58 14.66
C MET A 80 8.98 3.26 15.43
N ASP A 81 7.98 3.10 16.30
CA ASP A 81 7.82 1.92 17.15
C ASP A 81 7.63 0.65 16.32
N ALA A 82 7.08 0.77 15.11
CA ALA A 82 6.95 -0.33 14.16
C ALA A 82 8.30 -0.98 13.78
N PHE A 83 9.39 -0.23 13.86
CA PHE A 83 10.76 -0.67 13.55
C PHE A 83 11.58 -0.97 14.81
N THR A 84 10.96 -0.88 16.00
CA THR A 84 11.67 -1.16 17.26
C THR A 84 12.14 -2.61 17.28
N GLY A 85 13.45 -2.80 17.44
CA GLY A 85 14.10 -4.12 17.44
C GLY A 85 14.45 -4.68 16.06
N GLU A 86 14.14 -3.96 14.97
CA GLU A 86 14.70 -4.29 13.66
C GLU A 86 16.13 -3.73 13.52
N PRO A 87 17.06 -4.49 12.91
CA PRO A 87 18.38 -3.96 12.61
C PRO A 87 18.30 -2.71 11.72
N GLN A 88 19.06 -1.68 12.05
CA GLN A 88 19.26 -0.55 11.16
C GLN A 88 20.14 -1.03 9.99
N MET A 89 19.54 -1.20 8.82
CA MET A 89 20.23 -1.66 7.60
C MET A 89 20.87 -0.48 6.83
N ASP A 90 21.11 0.64 7.50
CA ASP A 90 21.64 1.86 6.91
C ASP A 90 23.17 1.79 6.85
N ASP A 91 23.77 2.10 5.70
CA ASP A 91 25.21 2.11 5.50
C ASP A 91 25.85 3.49 5.74
N GLU A 92 25.06 4.50 6.11
CA GLU A 92 25.50 5.87 6.42
C GLU A 92 25.99 6.07 7.87
N GLU A 93 26.63 5.06 8.48
CA GLU A 93 27.17 5.08 9.86
C GLU A 93 28.15 6.24 10.11
N ASP A 94 28.89 6.67 9.08
CA ASP A 94 29.83 7.81 9.16
C ASP A 94 29.13 9.15 9.45
N VAL A 95 27.85 9.27 9.07
CA VAL A 95 27.05 10.49 9.25
C VAL A 95 26.12 10.37 10.45
N LEU A 96 25.51 9.21 10.64
CA LEU A 96 24.47 8.98 11.65
C LEU A 96 25.01 8.44 12.99
N GLY A 97 26.26 7.97 13.01
CA GLY A 97 26.87 7.29 14.14
C GLY A 97 26.51 5.80 14.19
N ASP A 98 27.06 5.10 15.19
CA ASP A 98 26.70 3.69 15.46
C ASP A 98 25.24 3.64 15.93
N THR A 99 24.37 3.10 15.08
CA THR A 99 22.92 2.99 15.31
C THR A 99 22.46 1.57 15.64
N GLU A 100 23.38 0.61 15.66
CA GLU A 100 23.10 -0.74 16.14
C GLU A 100 23.21 -0.71 17.67
N ASP A 101 22.13 -1.05 18.38
CA ASP A 101 22.20 -1.26 19.83
C ASP A 101 23.17 -2.43 20.09
N ALA A 102 24.42 -2.12 20.43
CA ALA A 102 25.49 -3.08 20.75
C ALA A 102 25.25 -3.86 22.07
N ASP A 103 24.00 -4.01 22.50
CA ASP A 103 23.59 -4.53 23.80
C ASP A 103 23.07 -5.98 23.73
N GLU A 104 23.56 -6.80 22.78
CA GLU A 104 23.32 -8.25 22.80
C GLU A 104 24.56 -9.08 22.41
N GLU A 105 25.74 -8.71 22.91
CA GLU A 105 26.90 -9.61 22.99
C GLU A 105 27.70 -9.42 24.30
N ASP A 106 27.13 -9.73 25.47
CA ASP A 106 27.95 -10.25 26.58
C ASP A 106 27.10 -10.98 27.63
N GLY A 107 27.02 -12.31 27.55
CA GLY A 107 26.29 -13.08 28.56
C GLY A 107 26.03 -14.55 28.29
N LEU A 108 26.93 -15.27 27.60
CA LEU A 108 26.89 -16.74 27.59
C LEU A 108 27.53 -17.28 28.89
N PRO A 109 26.83 -18.06 29.72
CA PRO A 109 27.46 -19.10 30.53
C PRO A 109 27.77 -20.36 29.70
#